data_AF-A0A8J2PBE9-F1
#
_entry.id   AF-A0A8J2PBE9-F1
#
_cell.length_a   1.000
_cell.length_b   1.000
_cell.length_c   1.000
_cell.angle_alpha   90.00
_cell.angle_beta   90.00
_cell.angle_gamma   90.00
#
_symmetry.space_group_name_H-M   'P 1'
#
loop_
_entity.id
_entity.type
_entity.pdbx_description
1 polymer ?
#
loop_
_entity_poly.entity_id
_entity_poly.type
_entity_poly.pdbx_seq_one_letter_code
_entity_poly.pdbx_strand_id
1 'polypeptide(L)'
;MGNAATKKGDPAENVREWLEKAKEEFEEKWRNPQQTGSTLDDFDRLKTLVRFPSHFSNDLKDLLRNLLQVDLTKRYGNLKNGVNDIKSHKWFQTTDWIAIFQKKVEAPFIPKCKGSGDTSNFDDYEEEVLRISSTERCAKEFADF
;
A
#
# COMPACT_ATOMS: atom_id res chain seq x y z
N MET A 1 61.21 16.64 -10.22
CA MET A 1 60.88 16.73 -8.79
C MET A 1 59.49 17.35 -8.70
N GLY A 2 58.39 16.75 -8.26
CA GLY A 2 58.03 15.40 -7.81
C GLY A 2 56.48 15.36 -7.79
N ASN A 3 55.89 14.21 -8.08
CA ASN A 3 54.44 14.02 -8.05
C ASN A 3 53.94 14.03 -6.59
N ALA A 4 52.86 14.76 -6.29
CA ALA A 4 52.15 14.68 -5.01
C ALA A 4 50.87 13.84 -5.17
N ALA A 5 50.90 12.65 -4.58
CA ALA A 5 49.80 11.70 -4.56
C ALA A 5 48.66 12.17 -3.65
N THR A 6 47.44 12.20 -4.18
CA THR A 6 46.20 12.29 -3.39
C THR A 6 46.06 11.02 -2.54
N LYS A 7 46.17 11.15 -1.22
CA LYS A 7 45.94 10.07 -0.25
C LYS A 7 44.49 9.58 -0.35
N LYS A 8 44.27 8.34 -0.81
CA LYS A 8 43.01 7.63 -0.59
C LYS A 8 42.92 7.31 0.90
N GLY A 9 41.92 7.86 1.58
CA GLY A 9 41.58 7.52 2.96
C GLY A 9 41.16 6.05 3.08
N ASP A 10 41.32 5.50 4.28
CA ASP A 10 41.00 4.12 4.61
C ASP A 10 39.50 3.83 4.35
N PRO A 11 39.13 2.82 3.53
CA PRO A 11 37.74 2.45 3.28
C PRO A 11 36.92 2.19 4.55
N ALA A 12 37.56 1.74 5.63
CA ALA A 12 36.89 1.43 6.90
C ALA A 12 36.47 2.69 7.69
N GLU A 13 37.21 3.78 7.59
CA GLU A 13 36.84 5.07 8.22
C GLU A 13 35.57 5.63 7.60
N ASN A 14 35.42 5.47 6.29
CA ASN A 14 34.27 5.98 5.52
C ASN A 14 32.96 5.23 5.85
N VAL A 15 33.05 3.91 6.08
CA VAL A 15 31.89 3.09 6.51
C VAL A 15 31.50 3.42 7.95
N ARG A 16 32.49 3.64 8.83
CA ARG A 16 32.23 4.01 10.22
C ARG A 16 31.56 5.37 10.34
N GLU A 17 32.03 6.35 9.57
CA GLU A 17 31.42 7.69 9.50
C GLU A 17 29.99 7.62 8.93
N TRP A 18 29.76 6.77 7.92
CA TRP A 18 28.43 6.52 7.38
C TRP A 18 27.47 5.89 8.42
N LEU A 19 27.94 4.90 9.18
CA LEU A 19 27.14 4.23 10.21
C LEU A 19 26.78 5.17 11.38
N GLU A 20 27.73 5.99 11.84
CA GLU A 20 27.46 6.97 12.89
C GLU A 20 26.45 8.02 12.41
N LYS A 21 26.59 8.52 11.17
CA LYS A 21 25.63 9.45 10.59
C LYS A 21 24.24 8.84 10.42
N ALA A 22 24.16 7.57 9.98
CA ALA A 22 22.90 6.85 9.86
C ALA A 22 22.22 6.63 11.23
N LYS A 23 23.01 6.35 12.26
CA LYS A 23 22.52 6.20 13.64
C LYS A 23 22.02 7.54 14.20
N GLU A 24 22.73 8.64 13.98
CA GLU A 24 22.28 9.98 14.38
C GLU A 24 20.99 10.37 13.67
N GLU A 25 20.89 10.14 12.37
CA GLU A 25 19.69 10.43 11.58
C GLU A 25 18.49 9.58 12.04
N PHE A 26 18.72 8.30 12.37
CA PHE A 26 17.71 7.43 12.95
C PHE A 26 17.25 7.94 14.31
N GLU A 27 18.18 8.25 15.21
CA GLU A 27 17.89 8.77 16.56
C GLU A 27 17.19 10.14 16.52
N GLU A 28 17.52 11.00 15.56
CA GLU A 28 16.82 12.26 15.32
C GLU A 28 15.39 12.01 14.81
N LYS A 29 15.20 11.13 13.83
CA LYS A 29 13.87 10.70 13.35
C LYS A 29 13.06 10.01 14.44
N TRP A 30 13.71 9.29 15.35
CA TRP A 30 13.08 8.57 16.45
C TRP A 30 12.66 9.51 17.59
N ARG A 31 13.50 10.49 17.93
CA ARG A 31 13.16 11.54 18.91
C ARG A 31 12.16 12.56 18.37
N ASN A 32 12.10 12.72 17.04
CA ASN A 32 11.18 13.64 16.37
C ASN A 32 10.44 12.92 15.21
N PRO A 33 9.54 11.98 15.53
CA PRO A 33 8.80 11.26 14.51
C PRO A 33 7.99 12.26 13.68
N GLN A 34 8.03 12.10 12.35
CA GLN A 34 7.11 12.83 11.48
C GLN A 34 5.69 12.54 11.98
N GLN A 35 4.97 13.60 12.33
CA GLN A 35 3.59 13.51 12.77
C GLN A 35 2.75 12.93 11.61
N THR A 36 2.56 11.62 11.57
CA THR A 36 1.47 11.01 10.82
C THR A 36 0.20 11.58 11.45
N GLY A 37 -0.52 12.44 10.71
CA GLY A 37 -1.60 13.28 11.21
C GLY A 37 -2.88 12.55 11.64
N SER A 38 -2.74 11.45 12.35
CA SER A 38 -3.82 10.68 12.96
C SER A 38 -3.50 10.45 14.44
N THR A 39 -4.03 11.33 15.27
CA THR A 39 -4.10 11.24 16.73
C THR A 39 -5.22 10.30 17.18
N LEU A 40 -5.23 9.87 18.44
CA LEU A 40 -6.35 9.09 19.00
C LEU A 40 -7.70 9.81 18.88
N ASP A 41 -7.70 11.15 18.93
CA ASP A 41 -8.88 11.98 18.69
C ASP A 41 -9.36 11.88 17.23
N ASP A 42 -8.48 11.62 16.27
CA ASP A 42 -8.86 11.38 14.88
C ASP A 42 -9.59 10.04 14.70
N PHE A 43 -9.23 9.02 15.48
CA PHE A 43 -9.97 7.76 15.52
C PHE A 43 -11.36 7.90 16.16
N ASP A 44 -11.52 8.77 17.16
CA ASP A 44 -12.82 9.03 17.78
C ASP A 44 -13.70 9.95 16.92
N ARG A 45 -13.08 10.87 16.17
CA ARG A 45 -13.75 11.65 15.10
C ARG A 45 -14.19 10.78 13.93
N LEU A 46 -13.44 9.73 13.59
CA LEU A 46 -13.83 8.76 12.56
C LEU A 46 -15.15 8.05 12.91
N LYS A 47 -15.44 7.87 14.21
CA LYS A 47 -16.70 7.26 14.67
C LYS A 47 -17.92 8.18 14.52
N THR A 48 -17.72 9.49 14.41
CA THR A 48 -18.82 10.47 14.62
C THR A 48 -18.99 11.50 13.51
N LEU A 49 -17.93 11.90 12.81
CA LEU A 49 -17.97 12.95 11.78
C LEU A 49 -17.01 12.65 10.63
N VAL A 50 -17.51 11.95 9.61
CA VAL A 50 -16.78 11.81 8.35
C VAL A 50 -16.75 13.17 7.66
N ARG A 51 -15.61 13.86 7.74
CA ARG A 51 -15.35 15.07 6.96
C ARG A 51 -14.88 14.66 5.57
N PHE A 52 -15.63 15.06 4.55
CA PHE A 52 -15.27 14.78 3.16
C PHE A 52 -14.44 15.91 2.57
N PRO A 53 -13.39 15.60 1.80
CA PRO A 53 -12.69 16.60 1.01
C PRO A 53 -13.62 17.39 0.08
N SER A 54 -13.29 18.65 -0.19
CA SER A 54 -14.11 19.54 -1.01
C SER A 54 -14.28 19.02 -2.44
N HIS A 55 -13.22 18.42 -3.01
CA HIS A 55 -13.17 17.88 -4.36
C HIS A 55 -13.99 16.59 -4.56
N PHE A 56 -14.56 16.01 -3.50
CA PHE A 56 -15.46 14.85 -3.67
C PHE A 56 -16.79 15.30 -4.28
N SER A 57 -17.27 14.55 -5.28
CA SER A 57 -18.60 14.75 -5.84
C SER A 57 -19.68 14.48 -4.79
N ASN A 58 -20.86 15.07 -4.97
CA ASN A 58 -21.97 14.86 -4.04
C ASN A 58 -22.42 13.39 -4.02
N ASP A 59 -22.44 12.73 -5.18
CA ASP A 59 -22.77 11.30 -5.26
C ASP A 59 -21.74 10.43 -4.53
N LEU A 60 -20.44 10.78 -4.59
CA LEU A 60 -19.42 10.05 -3.82
C LEU A 60 -19.63 10.25 -2.31
N LYS A 61 -19.85 11.48 -1.88
CA LYS A 61 -20.12 11.79 -0.46
C LYS A 61 -21.35 11.04 0.04
N ASP A 62 -22.40 10.94 -0.77
CA ASP A 62 -23.63 10.24 -0.41
C ASP A 62 -23.40 8.72 -0.29
N LEU A 63 -22.73 8.12 -1.26
CA LEU A 63 -22.33 6.71 -1.20
C LEU A 63 -21.55 6.41 0.08
N LEU A 64 -20.54 7.24 0.38
CA LEU A 64 -19.69 7.07 1.55
C LEU A 64 -20.46 7.21 2.86
N ARG A 65 -21.45 8.10 2.97
CA ARG A 65 -22.30 8.20 4.18
C ARG A 65 -23.10 6.92 4.42
N ASN A 66 -23.59 6.30 3.35
CA ASN A 66 -24.38 5.07 3.43
C ASN A 66 -23.51 3.82 3.67
N LEU A 67 -22.26 3.82 3.22
CA LEU A 67 -21.29 2.75 3.48
C LEU A 67 -20.64 2.88 4.88
N LEU A 68 -20.24 4.09 5.28
CA LEU A 68 -19.62 4.39 6.57
C LEU A 68 -20.66 4.70 7.66
N GLN A 69 -21.82 4.05 7.56
CA GLN A 69 -22.91 4.22 8.51
C GLN A 69 -22.56 3.51 9.84
N VAL A 70 -22.70 4.21 10.96
CA VAL A 70 -22.43 3.66 12.31
C VAL A 70 -23.45 2.57 12.65
N ASP A 71 -24.72 2.83 12.34
CA ASP A 71 -25.81 1.87 12.50
C ASP A 71 -25.77 0.79 11.39
N LEU A 72 -25.36 -0.44 11.75
CA LEU A 72 -25.25 -1.56 10.82
C LEU A 72 -26.55 -1.86 10.09
N THR A 73 -27.70 -1.62 10.71
CA THR A 73 -29.02 -1.91 10.12
C THR A 73 -29.38 -0.96 8.98
N LYS A 74 -28.66 0.16 8.86
CA LYS A 74 -28.82 1.19 7.82
C LYS A 74 -27.66 1.21 6.83
N ARG A 75 -26.64 0.37 7.02
CA ARG A 75 -25.46 0.33 6.18
C ARG A 75 -25.75 -0.36 4.86
N TYR A 76 -25.39 0.28 3.74
CA TYR A 76 -25.48 -0.35 2.42
C TYR A 76 -24.71 -1.67 2.37
N GLY A 77 -25.23 -2.65 1.64
CA GLY A 77 -24.73 -4.02 1.66
C GLY A 77 -25.37 -4.91 2.74
N ASN A 78 -25.94 -4.32 3.79
CA ASN A 78 -26.60 -5.05 4.89
C ASN A 78 -28.13 -4.82 4.95
N LEU A 79 -28.68 -4.06 4.00
CA LEU A 79 -30.12 -3.86 3.87
C LEU A 79 -30.77 -5.02 3.11
N LYS A 80 -32.09 -4.97 2.94
CA LYS A 80 -32.87 -5.99 2.23
C LYS A 80 -32.40 -6.25 0.79
N ASN A 81 -31.94 -5.21 0.07
CA ASN A 81 -31.43 -5.39 -1.30
C ASN A 81 -29.94 -5.78 -1.35
N GLY A 82 -29.28 -5.85 -0.18
CA GLY A 82 -27.88 -6.25 -0.05
C GLY A 82 -26.95 -5.39 -0.91
N VAL A 83 -26.14 -6.05 -1.74
CA VAL A 83 -25.16 -5.39 -2.63
C VAL A 83 -25.81 -4.51 -3.70
N ASN A 84 -27.09 -4.73 -4.03
CA ASN A 84 -27.75 -3.98 -5.09
C ASN A 84 -27.91 -2.51 -4.73
N ASP A 85 -28.08 -2.15 -3.45
CA ASP A 85 -28.12 -0.75 -3.02
C ASP A 85 -26.81 0.00 -3.36
N ILE A 86 -25.68 -0.71 -3.40
CA ILE A 86 -24.38 -0.17 -3.81
C ILE A 86 -24.33 -0.10 -5.34
N LYS A 87 -24.64 -1.19 -6.04
CA LYS A 87 -24.53 -1.28 -7.50
C LYS A 87 -25.46 -0.31 -8.24
N SER A 88 -26.63 -0.01 -7.68
CA SER A 88 -27.61 0.92 -8.25
C SER A 88 -27.45 2.37 -7.78
N HIS A 89 -26.45 2.66 -6.94
CA HIS A 89 -26.22 4.00 -6.45
C HIS A 89 -25.77 4.94 -7.60
N LYS A 90 -26.16 6.23 -7.55
CA LYS A 90 -25.87 7.22 -8.61
C LYS A 90 -24.39 7.35 -8.94
N TRP A 91 -23.52 7.19 -7.95
CA TRP A 91 -22.07 7.20 -8.16
C TRP A 91 -21.59 6.12 -9.14
N PHE A 92 -22.28 4.97 -9.18
CA PHE A 92 -22.01 3.87 -10.11
C PHE A 92 -22.91 3.88 -11.35
N GLN A 93 -23.65 4.96 -11.62
CA GLN A 93 -24.60 5.01 -12.75
C GLN A 93 -23.94 4.73 -14.11
N THR A 94 -22.68 5.13 -14.28
CA THR A 94 -21.91 4.92 -15.51
C THR A 94 -21.20 3.56 -15.55
N THR A 95 -21.34 2.76 -14.49
CA THR A 95 -20.63 1.47 -14.35
C THR A 95 -21.44 0.35 -14.98
N ASP A 96 -20.96 -0.16 -16.11
CA ASP A 96 -21.48 -1.42 -16.68
C ASP A 96 -20.82 -2.62 -15.98
N TRP A 97 -21.53 -3.16 -14.99
CA TRP A 97 -21.07 -4.31 -14.20
C TRP A 97 -20.82 -5.56 -15.04
N ILE A 98 -21.57 -5.77 -16.12
CA ILE A 98 -21.41 -6.94 -16.99
C ILE A 98 -20.19 -6.77 -17.89
N ALA A 99 -20.00 -5.57 -18.48
CA ALA A 99 -18.82 -5.28 -19.28
C ALA A 99 -17.52 -5.36 -18.45
N ILE A 100 -17.53 -4.87 -17.20
CA ILE A 100 -16.38 -5.02 -16.28
C ILE A 100 -16.10 -6.49 -16.01
N PHE A 101 -17.12 -7.28 -15.67
CA PHE A 101 -16.95 -8.72 -15.42
C PHE A 101 -16.39 -9.46 -16.65
N GLN A 102 -16.83 -9.08 -17.85
CA GLN A 102 -16.36 -9.63 -19.11
C GLN A 102 -15.02 -9.03 -19.59
N LYS A 103 -14.40 -8.13 -18.81
CA LYS A 103 -13.15 -7.43 -19.17
C LYS A 103 -13.23 -6.66 -20.50
N LYS A 104 -14.40 -6.08 -20.79
CA LYS A 104 -14.67 -5.31 -22.03
C LYS A 104 -14.47 -3.80 -21.87
N VAL A 105 -14.39 -3.31 -20.64
CA VAL A 105 -14.11 -1.90 -20.36
C VAL A 105 -12.61 -1.66 -20.51
N GLU A 106 -12.23 -0.62 -21.24
CA GLU A 106 -10.84 -0.18 -21.36
C GLU A 106 -10.33 0.31 -20.00
N ALA A 107 -9.19 -0.21 -19.55
CA ALA A 107 -8.60 0.21 -18.29
C ALA A 107 -7.99 1.61 -18.43
N PRO A 108 -8.12 2.49 -17.41
CA PRO A 108 -7.58 3.85 -17.46
C PRO A 108 -6.05 3.88 -17.51
N PHE A 109 -5.39 2.79 -17.13
CA PHE A 109 -3.95 2.65 -17.17
C PHE A 109 -3.60 1.24 -17.66
N ILE A 110 -2.72 1.19 -18.65
CA ILE A 110 -2.10 -0.05 -19.13
C ILE A 110 -0.60 0.05 -18.81
N PRO A 111 -0.07 -0.82 -17.94
CA PRO A 111 1.35 -0.83 -17.62
C PRO A 111 2.17 -1.16 -18.86
N LYS A 112 3.34 -0.54 -18.97
CA LYS A 112 4.27 -0.82 -20.07
C LYS A 112 4.97 -2.14 -19.79
N CYS A 113 4.78 -3.12 -20.67
CA CYS A 113 5.46 -4.40 -20.63
C CYS A 113 6.04 -4.72 -22.00
N LYS A 114 7.29 -5.18 -22.04
CA LYS A 114 8.02 -5.54 -23.26
C LYS A 114 7.81 -6.99 -23.69
N GLY A 115 7.29 -7.84 -22.81
CA GLY A 115 7.04 -9.26 -23.07
C GLY A 115 6.71 -10.04 -21.81
N SER A 116 6.55 -11.36 -21.95
CA SER A 116 6.11 -12.25 -20.86
C SER A 116 7.12 -12.41 -19.71
N GLY A 117 8.39 -12.11 -19.95
CA GLY A 117 9.46 -12.13 -18.93
C GLY A 117 9.90 -10.75 -18.47
N ASP A 118 9.17 -9.69 -18.79
CA ASP A 118 9.55 -8.33 -18.41
C ASP A 118 9.28 -8.09 -16.92
N THR A 119 10.35 -7.85 -16.17
CA THR A 119 10.31 -7.55 -14.73
C THR A 119 10.42 -6.05 -14.43
N SER A 120 10.38 -5.15 -15.43
CA SER A 120 10.66 -3.72 -15.22
C SER A 120 9.64 -2.96 -14.37
N ASN A 121 8.48 -3.56 -14.05
CA ASN A 121 7.48 -2.99 -13.15
C ASN A 121 7.63 -3.51 -11.71
N PHE A 122 8.68 -4.27 -11.43
CA PHE A 122 9.04 -4.78 -10.11
C PHE A 122 10.36 -4.15 -9.67
N ASP A 123 10.58 -4.09 -8.35
CA ASP A 123 11.85 -3.66 -7.77
C ASP A 123 12.89 -4.78 -7.86
N ASP A 124 14.18 -4.40 -7.88
CA ASP A 124 15.28 -5.35 -7.81
C ASP A 124 15.54 -5.76 -6.35
N TYR A 125 15.61 -7.06 -6.10
CA TYR A 125 15.91 -7.64 -4.79
C TYR A 125 17.21 -8.48 -4.87
N GLU A 126 17.86 -8.70 -3.73
CA GLU A 126 19.00 -9.61 -3.66
C GLU A 126 18.54 -11.06 -3.91
N GLU A 127 19.20 -11.73 -4.85
CA GLU A 127 18.86 -13.10 -5.23
C GLU A 127 19.40 -14.10 -4.19
N GLU A 128 18.49 -14.77 -3.49
CA GLU A 128 18.83 -15.84 -2.55
C GLU A 128 18.73 -17.22 -3.19
N VAL A 129 19.71 -18.08 -2.92
CA VAL A 129 19.69 -19.47 -3.41
C VAL A 129 18.63 -20.26 -2.64
N LEU A 130 17.66 -20.84 -3.37
CA LEU A 130 16.69 -21.77 -2.81
C LEU A 130 17.40 -23.01 -2.24
N ARG A 131 17.37 -23.16 -0.91
CA ARG A 131 17.99 -24.29 -0.20
C ARG A 131 16.96 -25.37 0.08
N ILE A 132 17.04 -26.48 -0.63
CA ILE A 132 16.23 -27.66 -0.37
C ILE A 132 16.93 -28.50 0.72
N SER A 133 16.23 -28.79 1.81
CA SER A 133 16.77 -29.62 2.90
C SER A 133 16.91 -31.08 2.45
N SER A 134 17.97 -31.76 2.89
CA SER A 134 18.14 -33.21 2.70
C SER A 134 17.19 -34.05 3.57
N THR A 135 16.54 -33.42 4.53
CA THR A 135 15.60 -34.05 5.46
C THR A 135 14.23 -33.41 5.30
N GLU A 136 13.17 -34.22 5.38
CA GLU A 136 11.81 -33.72 5.42
C GLU A 136 11.61 -32.81 6.65
N ARG A 137 11.06 -31.63 6.44
CA ARG A 137 10.81 -30.64 7.50
C ARG A 137 9.31 -30.41 7.59
N CYS A 138 8.79 -30.40 8.82
CA CYS A 138 7.41 -30.00 9.12
C CYS A 138 6.32 -30.84 8.42
N ALA A 139 6.58 -32.12 8.17
CA ALA A 139 5.68 -33.01 7.42
C ALA A 139 4.27 -33.11 8.02
N LYS A 140 4.17 -33.09 9.36
CA LYS A 140 2.89 -33.20 10.06
C LYS A 140 2.08 -31.91 9.94
N GLU A 141 2.76 -30.77 9.99
CA GLU A 141 2.16 -29.43 9.92
C GLU A 141 1.64 -29.11 8.52
N PHE A 142 2.30 -29.63 7.48
CA PHE A 142 1.94 -29.43 6.08
C PHE A 142 1.31 -30.67 5.43
N ALA A 143 0.74 -31.60 6.22
CA ALA A 143 0.20 -32.85 5.71
C ALA A 143 -0.96 -32.67 4.69
N ASP A 144 -1.70 -31.57 4.80
CA ASP A 144 -2.85 -31.23 3.95
C ASP A 144 -2.63 -29.95 3.11
N PHE A 145 -1.37 -29.52 2.95
CA PHE A 145 -1.05 -28.31 2.17
C PHE A 145 -1.30 -28.51 0.67
#